data_AF-A0A953PZE2-F1
#
_entry.id   AF-A0A953PZE2-F1
#
_cell.length_a   1.000
_cell.length_b   1.000
_cell.length_c   1.000
_cell.angle_alpha   90.00
_cell.angle_beta   90.00
_cell.angle_gamma   90.00
#
_symmetry.space_group_name_H-M   'P 1'
#
loop_
_entity.id
_entity.type
_entity.pdbx_description
1 polymer ?
#
loop_
_entity_poly.entity_id
_entity_poly.type
_entity_poly.pdbx_seq_one_letter_code
_entity_poly.pdbx_strand_id
1 'polypeptide(L)'
;MATAPTGPRSARELYRIAKQHGMWDPERIPLREDRADWEQLNAEQREQLVKICSLFYEGEVSVGDTLAWWLLAVPDADRRAFLGAQLFEEVKHVEFFALYFREVFGNIDTTTYLSNDYRTALVDELRERGMAIGRAVLEASGPEGARKVEQELVRGVAHYMGVIEGVMAVTGYDYFDEMVGARGTFKRLLEGIRLIRADEGRHIIAGMDYLHEKVIEHPEYADSIREVFFKASMRVPGHTDFVFQPNAFGLDRNRMMAIAYQHLEQRSREIGLS
;
A
#
# COMPACT_ATOMS: atom_id res chain seq x y z
N MET A 1 -19.50 -6.46 -25.37
CA MET A 1 -18.20 -5.85 -25.04
C MET A 1 -18.48 -4.46 -24.49
N ALA A 2 -18.49 -4.31 -23.17
CA ALA A 2 -18.59 -2.98 -22.55
C ALA A 2 -17.20 -2.35 -22.64
N THR A 3 -17.09 -1.26 -23.38
CA THR A 3 -15.90 -0.41 -23.45
C THR A 3 -15.58 0.09 -22.05
N ALA A 4 -14.34 -0.13 -21.58
CA ALA A 4 -13.86 0.43 -20.32
C ALA A 4 -13.99 1.98 -20.38
N PRO A 5 -14.48 2.64 -19.32
CA PRO A 5 -14.63 4.08 -19.33
C PRO A 5 -13.25 4.74 -19.44
N THR A 6 -13.13 5.71 -20.36
CA THR A 6 -11.89 6.41 -20.74
C THR A 6 -11.73 7.75 -20.00
N GLY A 7 -12.03 7.79 -18.70
CA GLY A 7 -11.85 8.97 -17.84
C GLY A 7 -11.54 8.57 -16.40
N PRO A 8 -10.99 9.49 -15.58
CA PRO A 8 -10.72 9.24 -14.16
C PRO A 8 -12.00 8.83 -13.44
N ARG A 9 -11.90 7.87 -12.51
CA ARG A 9 -13.08 7.32 -11.83
C ARG A 9 -13.39 8.19 -10.62
N SER A 10 -14.63 8.66 -10.52
CA SER A 10 -15.07 9.40 -9.34
C SER A 10 -14.96 8.53 -8.07
N ALA A 11 -14.76 9.17 -6.91
CA ALA A 11 -14.75 8.47 -5.62
C ALA A 11 -16.04 7.64 -5.39
N ARG A 12 -17.19 8.12 -5.89
CA ARG A 12 -18.45 7.38 -5.84
C ARG A 12 -18.44 6.12 -6.69
N GLU A 13 -17.82 6.15 -7.87
CA GLU A 13 -17.64 4.97 -8.71
C GLU A 13 -16.69 3.97 -8.07
N LEU A 14 -15.54 4.43 -7.55
CA LEU A 14 -14.60 3.58 -6.83
C LEU A 14 -15.26 2.92 -5.61
N TYR A 15 -16.09 3.64 -4.85
CA TYR A 15 -16.88 3.07 -3.76
C TYR A 15 -17.88 2.01 -4.24
N ARG A 16 -18.53 2.20 -5.40
CA ARG A 16 -19.41 1.16 -5.97
C ARG A 16 -18.62 -0.09 -6.35
N ILE A 17 -17.44 0.08 -6.94
CA ILE A 17 -16.55 -1.03 -7.31
C ILE A 17 -16.09 -1.76 -6.04
N ALA A 18 -15.65 -1.05 -5.00
CA ALA A 18 -15.24 -1.63 -3.73
C ALA A 18 -16.35 -2.49 -3.10
N LYS A 19 -17.60 -2.01 -3.09
CA LYS A 19 -18.73 -2.81 -2.62
C LYS A 19 -19.02 -4.07 -3.44
N GLN A 20 -18.70 -4.07 -4.73
CA GLN A 20 -18.99 -5.20 -5.62
C GLN A 20 -17.84 -6.21 -5.66
N HIS A 21 -16.61 -5.73 -5.56
CA HIS A 21 -15.41 -6.51 -5.85
C HIS A 21 -14.44 -6.62 -4.66
N GLY A 22 -14.56 -5.75 -3.65
CA GLY A 22 -13.78 -5.79 -2.41
C GLY A 22 -14.38 -6.64 -1.30
N MET A 23 -15.57 -7.23 -1.51
CA MET A 23 -16.29 -8.03 -0.50
C MET A 23 -15.84 -9.50 -0.50
N TRP A 24 -14.54 -9.74 -0.31
CA TRP A 24 -13.98 -11.07 -0.07
C TRP A 24 -13.73 -11.28 1.44
N ASP A 25 -13.59 -12.53 1.84
CA ASP A 25 -13.50 -12.94 3.24
C ASP A 25 -12.25 -13.84 3.41
N PRO A 26 -11.22 -13.37 4.15
CA PRO A 26 -10.00 -14.13 4.36
C PRO A 26 -10.22 -15.54 4.91
N GLU A 27 -11.24 -15.75 5.75
CA GLU A 27 -11.55 -17.06 6.36
C GLU A 27 -12.07 -18.08 5.33
N ARG A 28 -12.52 -17.63 4.15
CA ARG A 28 -13.00 -18.52 3.08
C ARG A 28 -11.89 -19.04 2.18
N ILE A 29 -10.68 -18.49 2.28
CA ILE A 29 -9.54 -18.98 1.52
C ILE A 29 -8.97 -20.19 2.27
N PRO A 30 -8.78 -21.36 1.63
CA PRO A 30 -8.31 -22.57 2.33
C PRO A 30 -6.78 -22.55 2.57
N LEU A 31 -6.30 -21.60 3.38
CA LEU A 31 -4.87 -21.26 3.54
C LEU A 31 -3.98 -22.45 3.91
N ARG A 32 -4.48 -23.42 4.68
CA ARG A 32 -3.72 -24.60 5.12
C ARG A 32 -3.21 -25.47 3.98
N GLU A 33 -3.80 -25.37 2.79
CA GLU A 33 -3.32 -26.10 1.61
C GLU A 33 -1.87 -25.71 1.25
N ASP A 34 -1.43 -24.49 1.57
CA ASP A 34 -0.07 -24.02 1.30
C ASP A 34 0.98 -24.58 2.30
N ARG A 35 0.58 -25.34 3.33
CA ARG A 35 1.52 -25.99 4.27
C ARG A 35 2.45 -26.96 3.55
N ALA A 36 1.96 -27.68 2.54
CA ALA A 36 2.77 -28.63 1.79
C ALA A 36 3.90 -27.93 1.02
N ASP A 37 3.66 -26.71 0.51
CA ASP A 37 4.68 -25.89 -0.14
C ASP A 37 5.65 -25.31 0.89
N TRP A 38 5.14 -24.86 2.04
CA TRP A 38 5.94 -24.37 3.16
C TRP A 38 6.95 -25.40 3.70
N GLU A 39 6.52 -26.65 3.83
CA GLU A 39 7.35 -27.76 4.31
C GLU A 39 8.52 -28.07 3.37
N GLN A 40 8.39 -27.76 2.07
CA GLN A 40 9.43 -27.96 1.06
C GLN A 40 10.48 -26.85 1.03
N LEU A 41 10.21 -25.67 1.60
CA LEU A 41 11.17 -24.57 1.63
C LEU A 41 12.32 -24.84 2.62
N ASN A 42 13.53 -24.47 2.21
CA ASN A 42 14.67 -24.41 3.13
C ASN A 42 14.57 -23.19 4.07
N ALA A 43 15.43 -23.13 5.09
CA ALA A 43 15.38 -22.07 6.10
C ALA A 43 15.52 -20.65 5.53
N GLU A 44 16.39 -20.44 4.54
CA GLU A 44 16.59 -19.13 3.93
C GLU A 44 15.42 -18.73 3.03
N GLN A 45 14.80 -19.67 2.31
CA GLN A 45 13.58 -19.42 1.54
C GLN A 45 12.41 -19.08 2.48
N ARG A 46 12.27 -19.80 3.60
CA ARG A 46 11.27 -19.48 4.62
C ARG A 46 11.47 -18.07 5.16
N GLU A 47 12.71 -17.72 5.52
CA GLU A 47 13.07 -16.39 6.01
C GLU A 47 12.74 -15.29 4.99
N GLN A 48 13.11 -15.48 3.72
CA GLN A 48 12.84 -14.51 2.67
C GLN A 48 11.34 -14.30 2.44
N LEU A 49 10.54 -15.38 2.45
CA LEU A 49 9.08 -15.31 2.26
C LEU A 49 8.37 -14.71 3.48
N VAL A 50 8.77 -15.10 4.69
CA VAL A 50 8.23 -14.51 5.94
C VAL A 50 8.50 -13.02 5.97
N LYS A 51 9.70 -12.59 5.60
CA LYS A 51 10.07 -11.18 5.57
C LYS A 51 9.11 -10.33 4.75
N ILE A 52 8.84 -10.71 3.50
CA ILE A 52 7.93 -9.93 2.66
C ILE A 52 6.50 -9.94 3.20
N CYS A 53 5.99 -11.08 3.68
CA CYS A 53 4.65 -11.14 4.28
C CYS A 53 4.56 -10.29 5.57
N SER A 54 5.61 -10.28 6.39
CA SER A 54 5.68 -9.44 7.61
C SER A 54 5.66 -7.96 7.26
N LEU A 55 6.36 -7.54 6.20
CA LEU A 55 6.35 -6.15 5.73
C LEU A 55 4.96 -5.71 5.26
N PHE A 56 4.24 -6.57 4.54
CA PHE A 56 2.84 -6.30 4.20
C PHE A 56 2.01 -6.18 5.48
N TYR A 57 2.00 -7.19 6.35
CA TYR A 57 1.21 -7.16 7.58
C TYR A 57 1.43 -5.89 8.42
N GLU A 58 2.68 -5.49 8.66
CA GLU A 58 3.00 -4.27 9.41
C GLU A 58 2.56 -3.00 8.68
N GLY A 59 2.64 -3.00 7.34
CA GLY A 59 2.09 -1.94 6.49
C GLY A 59 0.58 -1.80 6.64
N GLU A 60 -0.18 -2.89 6.45
CA GLU A 60 -1.64 -2.92 6.56
C GLU A 60 -2.11 -2.48 7.98
N VAL A 61 -1.42 -2.92 9.03
CA VAL A 61 -1.71 -2.49 10.43
C VAL A 61 -1.52 -0.98 10.58
N SER A 62 -0.37 -0.47 10.14
CA SER A 62 -0.04 0.96 10.26
C SER A 62 -1.03 1.85 9.50
N VAL A 63 -1.42 1.41 8.32
CA VAL A 63 -2.41 2.08 7.49
C VAL A 63 -3.79 2.08 8.14
N GLY A 64 -4.27 0.92 8.60
CA GLY A 64 -5.55 0.79 9.30
C GLY A 64 -5.65 1.69 10.53
N ASP A 65 -4.56 1.82 11.30
CA ASP A 65 -4.48 2.68 12.49
C ASP A 65 -4.52 4.18 12.16
N THR A 66 -4.08 4.57 10.96
CA THR A 66 -3.86 5.98 10.61
C THR A 66 -5.05 6.62 9.86
N LEU A 67 -5.84 5.82 9.14
CA LEU A 67 -6.91 6.28 8.25
C LEU A 67 -8.06 7.05 8.93
N ALA A 68 -8.25 6.90 10.24
CA ALA A 68 -9.35 7.54 10.96
C ALA A 68 -9.34 9.09 10.83
N TRP A 69 -8.16 9.72 10.92
CA TRP A 69 -8.04 11.17 10.76
C TRP A 69 -8.38 11.66 9.36
N TRP A 70 -8.19 10.81 8.36
CA TRP A 70 -8.40 11.15 6.96
C TRP A 70 -9.88 11.23 6.64
N LEU A 71 -10.67 10.29 7.17
CA LEU A 71 -12.13 10.30 7.09
C LEU A 71 -12.75 11.61 7.63
N LEU A 72 -12.13 12.21 8.66
CA LEU A 72 -12.57 13.49 9.24
C LEU A 72 -12.09 14.70 8.42
N ALA A 73 -10.94 14.58 7.76
CA ALA A 73 -10.30 15.67 7.03
C ALA A 73 -10.89 15.88 5.63
N VAL A 74 -11.34 14.82 4.94
CA VAL A 74 -11.84 14.94 3.56
C VAL A 74 -13.19 15.68 3.50
N PRO A 75 -13.33 16.69 2.62
CA PRO A 75 -14.46 17.61 2.65
C PRO A 75 -15.75 17.03 2.03
N ASP A 76 -15.64 16.17 1.01
CA ASP A 76 -16.80 15.65 0.28
C ASP A 76 -17.27 14.27 0.80
N ALA A 77 -18.54 13.97 0.59
CA ALA A 77 -19.16 12.75 1.09
C ALA A 77 -18.80 11.50 0.28
N ASP A 78 -18.40 11.65 -0.98
CA ASP A 78 -18.10 10.53 -1.87
C ASP A 78 -16.72 9.95 -1.58
N ARG A 79 -15.71 10.81 -1.36
CA ARG A 79 -14.38 10.42 -0.87
C ARG A 79 -14.46 9.81 0.53
N ARG A 80 -15.28 10.37 1.42
CA ARG A 80 -15.54 9.74 2.75
C ARG A 80 -16.14 8.35 2.63
N ALA A 81 -17.10 8.14 1.73
CA ALA A 81 -17.67 6.82 1.50
C ALA A 81 -16.62 5.84 0.96
N PHE A 82 -15.77 6.27 0.03
CA PHE A 82 -14.68 5.44 -0.49
C PHE A 82 -13.66 5.09 0.58
N LEU A 83 -13.16 6.07 1.35
CA LEU A 83 -12.23 5.84 2.46
C LEU A 83 -12.81 4.90 3.53
N GLY A 84 -14.13 4.92 3.73
CA GLY A 84 -14.78 3.97 4.62
C GLY A 84 -14.75 2.52 4.11
N ALA A 85 -14.81 2.33 2.79
CA ALA A 85 -14.60 1.01 2.18
C ALA A 85 -13.12 0.59 2.27
N GLN A 86 -12.20 1.52 1.96
CA GLN A 86 -10.75 1.30 2.08
C GLN A 86 -10.37 0.88 3.50
N LEU A 87 -10.81 1.61 4.54
CA LEU A 87 -10.53 1.20 5.93
C LEU A 87 -11.00 -0.23 6.27
N PHE A 88 -12.16 -0.64 5.73
CA PHE A 88 -12.62 -2.02 5.88
C PHE A 88 -11.71 -3.01 5.13
N GLU A 89 -11.23 -2.65 3.94
CA GLU A 89 -10.31 -3.44 3.13
C GLU A 89 -8.96 -3.64 3.86
N GLU A 90 -8.38 -2.58 4.42
CA GLU A 90 -7.13 -2.61 5.19
C GLU A 90 -7.22 -3.55 6.41
N VAL A 91 -8.29 -3.43 7.21
CA VAL A 91 -8.48 -4.32 8.39
C VAL A 91 -8.61 -5.79 7.97
N LYS A 92 -9.23 -6.04 6.82
CA LYS A 92 -9.36 -7.37 6.22
C LYS A 92 -8.02 -7.88 5.67
N HIS A 93 -7.14 -7.02 5.15
CA HIS A 93 -5.80 -7.41 4.73
C HIS A 93 -4.94 -7.84 5.93
N VAL A 94 -5.02 -7.11 7.05
CA VAL A 94 -4.41 -7.50 8.33
C VAL A 94 -4.89 -8.89 8.75
N GLU A 95 -6.21 -9.12 8.70
CA GLU A 95 -6.80 -10.42 9.02
C GLU A 95 -6.22 -11.53 8.12
N PHE A 96 -6.16 -11.32 6.81
CA PHE A 96 -5.59 -12.30 5.88
C PHE A 96 -4.18 -12.74 6.28
N PHE A 97 -3.27 -11.79 6.50
CA PHE A 97 -1.90 -12.13 6.89
C PHE A 97 -1.83 -12.77 8.28
N ALA A 98 -2.62 -12.31 9.25
CA ALA A 98 -2.69 -12.92 10.57
C ALA A 98 -3.17 -14.39 10.52
N LEU A 99 -4.20 -14.68 9.73
CA LEU A 99 -4.66 -16.04 9.45
C LEU A 99 -3.55 -16.85 8.78
N TYR A 100 -2.90 -16.28 7.76
CA TYR A 100 -1.85 -16.97 7.01
C TYR A 100 -0.64 -17.33 7.87
N PHE A 101 -0.19 -16.42 8.73
CA PHE A 101 0.88 -16.71 9.70
C PHE A 101 0.48 -17.85 10.61
N ARG A 102 -0.66 -17.73 11.29
CA ARG A 102 -1.15 -18.78 12.20
C ARG A 102 -1.30 -20.13 11.52
N GLU A 103 -1.79 -20.14 10.28
CA GLU A 103 -2.20 -21.35 9.59
C GLU A 103 -1.15 -21.96 8.68
N VAL A 104 -0.07 -21.27 8.33
CA VAL A 104 0.99 -21.78 7.45
C VAL A 104 2.37 -21.59 8.07
N PHE A 105 2.76 -20.37 8.45
CA PHE A 105 4.11 -20.08 8.93
C PHE A 105 4.35 -20.44 10.41
N GLY A 106 3.30 -20.44 11.22
CA GLY A 106 3.38 -20.51 12.68
C GLY A 106 3.42 -19.12 13.33
N ASN A 107 3.87 -19.07 14.59
CA ASN A 107 3.96 -17.80 15.33
C ASN A 107 5.19 -17.01 14.87
N ILE A 108 4.98 -15.87 14.23
CA ILE A 108 6.02 -14.98 13.72
C ILE A 108 5.95 -13.66 14.49
N ASP A 109 7.09 -13.19 15.03
CA ASP A 109 7.22 -11.80 15.48
C ASP A 109 7.55 -10.92 14.28
N THR A 110 6.51 -10.39 13.65
CA THR A 110 6.59 -9.57 12.43
C THR A 110 7.40 -8.30 12.62
N THR A 111 7.45 -7.76 13.85
CA THR A 111 8.16 -6.51 14.15
C THR A 111 9.68 -6.62 13.97
N THR A 112 10.23 -7.84 14.04
CA THR A 112 11.65 -8.12 13.78
C THR A 112 12.04 -7.93 12.32
N TYR A 113 11.07 -7.91 11.41
CA TYR A 113 11.26 -7.73 9.97
C TYR A 113 11.11 -6.27 9.53
N LEU A 114 10.92 -5.32 10.45
CA LEU A 114 10.93 -3.89 10.14
C LEU A 114 12.36 -3.34 10.20
N SER A 115 13.05 -3.34 9.06
CA SER A 115 14.31 -2.58 8.93
C SER A 115 14.07 -1.09 9.21
N ASN A 116 15.13 -0.33 9.51
CA ASN A 116 15.00 1.11 9.78
C ASN A 116 14.30 1.86 8.64
N ASP A 117 14.62 1.54 7.38
CA ASP A 117 14.01 2.18 6.22
C ASP A 117 12.54 1.81 6.04
N TYR A 118 12.17 0.54 6.33
CA TYR A 118 10.77 0.11 6.30
C TYR A 118 9.97 0.70 7.46
N ARG A 119 10.50 0.67 8.68
CA ARG A 119 9.89 1.28 9.86
C ARG A 119 9.63 2.78 9.65
N THR A 120 10.61 3.49 9.10
CA THR A 120 10.51 4.93 8.86
C THR A 120 9.34 5.23 7.92
N ALA A 121 9.27 4.57 6.76
CA ALA A 121 8.24 4.83 5.77
C ALA A 121 6.86 4.27 6.19
N LEU A 122 6.78 2.98 6.51
CA LEU A 122 5.52 2.30 6.78
C LEU A 122 4.86 2.75 8.09
N VAL A 123 5.65 3.07 9.12
CA VAL A 123 5.13 3.29 10.48
C VAL A 123 5.31 4.73 10.94
N ASP A 124 6.54 5.20 11.03
CA ASP A 124 6.81 6.48 11.71
C ASP A 124 6.33 7.69 10.92
N GLU A 125 6.67 7.79 9.63
CA GLU A 125 6.25 8.89 8.78
C GLU A 125 4.73 8.83 8.51
N LEU A 126 4.14 7.64 8.38
CA LEU A 126 2.69 7.50 8.18
C LEU A 126 1.92 7.98 9.43
N ARG A 127 2.33 7.52 10.61
CA ARG A 127 1.76 7.96 11.90
C ARG A 127 1.94 9.47 12.09
N GLU A 128 3.11 10.03 11.76
CA GLU A 128 3.34 11.47 11.84
C GLU A 128 2.37 12.25 10.94
N ARG A 129 2.16 11.79 9.70
CA ARG A 129 1.22 12.40 8.75
C ARG A 129 -0.21 12.33 9.26
N GLY A 130 -0.67 11.19 9.76
CA GLY A 130 -2.00 11.07 10.37
C GLY A 130 -2.20 12.02 11.54
N MET A 131 -1.21 12.13 12.42
CA MET A 131 -1.24 13.08 13.54
C MET A 131 -1.22 14.55 13.07
N ALA A 132 -0.50 14.87 12.00
CA ALA A 132 -0.48 16.20 11.40
C ALA A 132 -1.84 16.58 10.82
N ILE A 133 -2.49 15.65 10.09
CA ILE A 133 -3.85 15.81 9.59
C ILE A 133 -4.81 16.02 10.77
N GLY A 134 -4.75 15.18 11.80
CA GLY A 134 -5.60 15.30 12.98
C GLY A 134 -5.46 16.66 13.68
N ARG A 135 -4.23 17.15 13.88
CA ARG A 135 -3.99 18.50 14.41
C ARG A 135 -4.57 19.58 13.50
N ALA A 136 -4.35 19.48 12.19
CA ALA A 136 -4.89 20.45 11.24
C ALA A 136 -6.42 20.51 11.28
N VAL A 137 -7.10 19.36 11.37
CA VAL A 137 -8.56 19.28 11.48
C VAL A 137 -9.06 19.92 12.77
N LEU A 138 -8.43 19.61 13.91
CA LEU A 138 -8.85 20.12 15.22
C LEU A 138 -8.61 21.64 15.37
N GLU A 139 -7.58 22.18 14.74
CA GLU A 139 -7.22 23.59 14.78
C GLU A 139 -7.89 24.41 13.66
N ALA A 140 -8.56 23.77 12.70
CA ALA A 140 -9.08 24.42 11.51
C ALA A 140 -10.13 25.50 11.85
N SER A 141 -9.87 26.72 11.41
CA SER A 141 -10.83 27.83 11.47
C SER A 141 -10.75 28.68 10.21
N GLY A 142 -11.90 28.92 9.59
CA GLY A 142 -12.02 29.70 8.35
C GLY A 142 -11.27 29.10 7.15
N PRO A 143 -11.09 29.88 6.07
CA PRO A 143 -10.46 29.41 4.83
C PRO A 143 -8.99 28.98 4.99
N GLU A 144 -8.23 29.64 5.88
CA GLU A 144 -6.82 29.29 6.10
C GLU A 144 -6.67 27.93 6.80
N GLY A 145 -7.54 27.65 7.78
CA GLY A 145 -7.61 26.32 8.41
C GLY A 145 -7.94 25.22 7.41
N ALA A 146 -8.92 25.45 6.53
CA ALA A 146 -9.27 24.51 5.47
C ALA A 146 -8.09 24.24 4.51
N ARG A 147 -7.35 25.28 4.12
CA ARG A 147 -6.13 25.13 3.30
C ARG A 147 -5.06 24.30 4.00
N LYS A 148 -4.83 24.52 5.31
CA LYS A 148 -3.87 23.72 6.09
C LYS A 148 -4.25 22.24 6.14
N VAL A 149 -5.54 21.93 6.32
CA VAL A 149 -6.04 20.54 6.26
C VAL A 149 -5.77 19.93 4.89
N GLU A 150 -6.06 20.65 3.82
CA GLU A 150 -5.84 20.19 2.45
C GLU A 150 -4.35 19.93 2.16
N GLN A 151 -3.45 20.81 2.59
CA GLN A 151 -2.00 20.62 2.45
C GLN A 151 -1.49 19.36 3.16
N GLU A 152 -1.97 19.10 4.38
CA GLU A 152 -1.59 17.89 5.12
C GLU A 152 -2.22 16.63 4.49
N LEU A 153 -3.44 16.72 3.96
CA LEU A 153 -4.04 15.63 3.17
C LEU A 153 -3.25 15.32 1.91
N VAL A 154 -2.80 16.33 1.15
CA VAL A 154 -1.99 16.14 -0.06
C VAL A 154 -0.69 15.41 0.26
N ARG A 155 0.03 15.83 1.31
CA ARG A 155 1.25 15.16 1.77
C ARG A 155 0.98 13.74 2.28
N GLY A 156 -0.14 13.56 2.99
CA GLY A 156 -0.61 12.26 3.42
C GLY A 156 -0.82 11.33 2.23
N VAL A 157 -1.70 11.70 1.31
CA VAL A 157 -2.08 10.89 0.13
C VAL A 157 -0.85 10.57 -0.74
N ALA A 158 0.05 11.54 -0.93
CA ALA A 158 1.32 11.32 -1.63
C ALA A 158 2.17 10.23 -0.97
N HIS A 159 2.22 10.20 0.36
CA HIS A 159 2.99 9.20 1.08
C HIS A 159 2.27 7.84 1.10
N TYR A 160 1.01 7.79 1.51
CA TYR A 160 0.27 6.54 1.67
C TYR A 160 -0.08 5.90 0.32
N MET A 161 -1.01 6.49 -0.42
CA MET A 161 -1.49 5.90 -1.69
C MET A 161 -0.45 6.00 -2.81
N GLY A 162 0.41 7.03 -2.75
CA GLY A 162 1.48 7.23 -3.72
C GLY A 162 2.70 6.34 -3.51
N VAL A 163 3.27 6.34 -2.30
CA VAL A 163 4.53 5.62 -2.02
C VAL A 163 4.27 4.25 -1.39
N ILE A 164 3.50 4.17 -0.31
CA ILE A 164 3.29 2.89 0.40
C ILE A 164 2.54 1.90 -0.50
N GLU A 165 1.35 2.26 -0.98
CA GLU A 165 0.59 1.38 -1.87
C GLU A 165 1.18 1.42 -3.29
N GLY A 166 1.31 2.64 -3.83
CA GLY A 166 1.63 2.87 -5.24
C GLY A 166 3.05 2.49 -5.69
N VAL A 167 3.98 2.28 -4.75
CA VAL A 167 5.37 1.87 -5.03
C VAL A 167 5.74 0.64 -4.21
N MET A 168 5.65 0.70 -2.88
CA MET A 168 6.17 -0.37 -2.02
C MET A 168 5.33 -1.64 -2.15
N ALA A 169 3.99 -1.55 -2.02
CA ALA A 169 3.10 -2.69 -2.16
C ALA A 169 3.11 -3.26 -3.59
N VAL A 170 3.08 -2.41 -4.62
CA VAL A 170 3.16 -2.87 -6.02
C VAL A 170 4.48 -3.62 -6.29
N THR A 171 5.62 -3.09 -5.82
CA THR A 171 6.90 -3.81 -5.90
C THR A 171 6.86 -5.13 -5.10
N GLY A 172 6.18 -5.12 -3.94
CA GLY A 172 5.92 -6.30 -3.12
C GLY A 172 5.19 -7.42 -3.89
N TYR A 173 4.24 -7.07 -4.76
CA TYR A 173 3.58 -8.06 -5.61
C TYR A 173 4.52 -8.66 -6.65
N ASP A 174 5.42 -7.85 -7.22
CA ASP A 174 6.44 -8.36 -8.16
C ASP A 174 7.37 -9.37 -7.46
N TYR A 175 7.70 -9.15 -6.18
CA TYR A 175 8.42 -10.15 -5.38
C TYR A 175 7.63 -11.45 -5.21
N PHE A 176 6.34 -11.40 -4.87
CA PHE A 176 5.53 -12.62 -4.77
C PHE A 176 5.45 -13.38 -6.10
N ASP A 177 5.27 -12.64 -7.20
CA ASP A 177 5.23 -13.18 -8.56
C ASP A 177 6.55 -13.89 -8.92
N GLU A 178 7.72 -13.31 -8.58
CA GLU A 178 9.01 -13.95 -8.85
C GLU A 178 9.37 -15.08 -7.87
N MET A 179 9.05 -14.94 -6.58
CA MET A 179 9.42 -15.91 -5.55
C MET A 179 8.60 -17.21 -5.66
N VAL A 180 7.27 -17.09 -5.76
CA VAL A 180 6.34 -18.23 -5.66
C VAL A 180 5.40 -18.35 -6.86
N GLY A 181 5.01 -17.23 -7.49
CA GLY A 181 4.17 -17.22 -8.69
C GLY A 181 4.79 -17.97 -9.86
N ALA A 182 6.04 -17.65 -10.20
CA ALA A 182 6.81 -18.31 -11.25
C ALA A 182 7.03 -19.82 -11.03
N ARG A 183 6.84 -20.29 -9.78
CA ARG A 183 7.03 -21.68 -9.37
C ARG A 183 5.72 -22.46 -9.26
N GLY A 184 4.58 -21.78 -9.33
CA GLY A 184 3.25 -22.40 -9.17
C GLY A 184 2.99 -22.93 -7.77
N THR A 185 3.68 -22.39 -6.76
CA THR A 185 3.55 -22.73 -5.33
C THR A 185 2.82 -21.62 -4.57
N PHE A 186 2.40 -21.90 -3.33
CA PHE A 186 1.71 -20.97 -2.45
C PHE A 186 0.46 -20.36 -3.08
N LYS A 187 -0.40 -21.24 -3.62
CA LYS A 187 -1.57 -20.83 -4.41
C LYS A 187 -2.57 -20.02 -3.59
N ARG A 188 -2.65 -20.27 -2.29
CA ARG A 188 -3.60 -19.59 -1.38
C ARG A 188 -3.06 -18.25 -0.92
N LEU A 189 -1.75 -18.14 -0.71
CA LEU A 189 -1.08 -16.86 -0.58
C LEU A 189 -1.33 -15.99 -1.81
N LEU A 190 -1.04 -16.51 -3.00
CA LEU A 190 -1.21 -15.78 -4.26
C LEU A 190 -2.67 -15.41 -4.54
N GLU A 191 -3.62 -16.25 -4.11
CA GLU A 191 -5.06 -15.92 -4.17
C GLU A 191 -5.38 -14.68 -3.32
N GLY A 192 -4.90 -14.64 -2.08
CA GLY A 192 -5.06 -13.47 -1.20
C GLY A 192 -4.32 -12.24 -1.72
N ILE A 193 -3.06 -12.39 -2.14
CA ILE A 193 -2.28 -11.30 -2.74
C ILE A 193 -2.97 -10.71 -3.97
N ARG A 194 -3.59 -11.54 -4.82
CA ARG A 194 -4.36 -11.05 -5.98
C ARG A 194 -5.59 -10.24 -5.56
N LEU A 195 -6.26 -10.65 -4.48
CA LEU A 195 -7.42 -9.94 -3.93
C LEU A 195 -7.01 -8.61 -3.31
N ILE A 196 -5.97 -8.59 -2.48
CA ILE A 196 -5.36 -7.38 -1.91
C ILE A 196 -4.92 -6.43 -3.02
N ARG A 197 -4.16 -6.92 -4.02
CA ARG A 197 -3.72 -6.11 -5.18
C ARG A 197 -4.87 -5.48 -5.94
N ALA A 198 -6.04 -6.12 -6.00
CA ALA A 198 -7.22 -5.55 -6.65
C ALA A 198 -7.84 -4.43 -5.81
N ASP A 199 -7.77 -4.54 -4.48
CA ASP A 199 -8.20 -3.53 -3.50
C ASP A 199 -7.26 -2.32 -3.56
N GLU A 200 -5.95 -2.53 -3.42
CA GLU A 200 -4.91 -1.49 -3.55
C GLU A 200 -4.94 -0.76 -4.89
N GLY A 201 -5.25 -1.47 -5.98
CA GLY A 201 -5.42 -0.83 -7.28
C GLY A 201 -6.47 0.30 -7.27
N ARG A 202 -7.52 0.17 -6.45
CA ARG A 202 -8.53 1.23 -6.29
C ARG A 202 -8.03 2.36 -5.40
N HIS A 203 -7.31 2.04 -4.34
CA HIS A 203 -6.73 3.03 -3.42
C HIS A 203 -5.73 3.93 -4.15
N ILE A 204 -4.82 3.31 -4.92
CA ILE A 204 -3.84 4.01 -5.75
C ILE A 204 -4.54 4.92 -6.77
N ILE A 205 -5.55 4.41 -7.49
CA ILE A 205 -6.32 5.25 -8.43
C ILE A 205 -6.94 6.45 -7.72
N ALA A 206 -7.59 6.24 -6.57
CA ALA A 206 -8.20 7.34 -5.81
C ALA A 206 -7.17 8.38 -5.37
N GLY A 207 -6.01 7.93 -4.91
CA GLY A 207 -4.92 8.79 -4.47
C GLY A 207 -4.29 9.58 -5.60
N MET A 208 -3.98 8.93 -6.72
CA MET A 208 -3.35 9.59 -7.87
C MET A 208 -4.30 10.59 -8.53
N ASP A 209 -5.58 10.24 -8.69
CA ASP A 209 -6.60 11.16 -9.19
C ASP A 209 -6.77 12.37 -8.25
N TYR A 210 -6.75 12.18 -6.93
CA TYR A 210 -6.79 13.27 -5.96
C TYR A 210 -5.58 14.20 -6.07
N LEU A 211 -4.37 13.65 -6.13
CA LEU A 211 -3.15 14.46 -6.22
C LEU A 211 -3.09 15.21 -7.55
N HIS A 212 -3.51 14.59 -8.65
CA HIS A 212 -3.57 15.24 -9.95
C HIS A 212 -4.54 16.42 -9.95
N GLU A 213 -5.77 16.22 -9.44
CA GLU A 213 -6.77 17.28 -9.23
C GLU A 213 -6.18 18.43 -8.42
N LYS A 214 -5.52 18.12 -7.29
CA LYS A 214 -4.96 19.14 -6.39
C LYS A 214 -3.77 19.89 -7.00
N VAL A 215 -2.96 19.25 -7.84
CA VAL A 215 -1.87 19.94 -8.56
C VAL A 215 -2.42 20.86 -9.65
N ILE A 216 -3.53 20.52 -10.30
CA ILE A 216 -4.20 21.41 -11.27
C ILE A 216 -4.82 22.62 -10.56
N GLU A 217 -5.50 22.40 -9.45
CA GLU A 217 -6.17 23.46 -8.67
C GLU A 217 -5.15 24.37 -7.95
N HIS A 218 -4.09 23.77 -7.40
CA HIS A 218 -3.08 24.40 -6.57
C HIS A 218 -1.66 23.97 -6.99
N PRO A 219 -1.10 24.55 -8.07
CA PRO A 219 0.22 24.19 -8.58
C PRO A 219 1.35 24.24 -7.55
N GLU A 220 1.21 25.08 -6.51
CA GLU A 220 2.16 25.19 -5.41
C GLU A 220 2.29 23.89 -4.57
N TYR A 221 1.35 22.96 -4.65
CA TYR A 221 1.42 21.69 -3.93
C TYR A 221 2.40 20.70 -4.56
N ALA A 222 2.74 20.89 -5.84
CA ALA A 222 3.62 20.02 -6.61
C ALA A 222 4.97 19.77 -5.92
N ASP A 223 5.57 20.81 -5.33
CA ASP A 223 6.90 20.70 -4.71
C ASP A 223 6.87 19.81 -3.46
N SER A 224 5.80 19.90 -2.67
CA SER A 224 5.65 19.05 -1.48
C SER A 224 5.43 17.58 -1.84
N ILE A 225 4.74 17.31 -2.95
CA ILE A 225 4.55 15.94 -3.47
C ILE A 225 5.90 15.42 -4.01
N ARG A 226 6.61 16.22 -4.82
CA ARG A 226 7.95 15.84 -5.32
C ARG A 226 8.92 15.54 -4.19
N GLU A 227 8.87 16.28 -3.08
CA GLU A 227 9.71 16.01 -1.92
C GLU A 227 9.43 14.62 -1.32
N VAL A 228 8.16 14.23 -1.18
CA VAL A 228 7.77 12.90 -0.69
C VAL A 228 8.30 11.80 -1.61
N PHE A 229 8.08 11.93 -2.91
CA PHE A 229 8.54 10.95 -3.91
C PHE A 229 10.07 10.89 -4.01
N PHE A 230 10.76 12.03 -3.88
CA PHE A 230 12.21 12.09 -3.85
C PHE A 230 12.77 11.33 -2.64
N LYS A 231 12.23 11.55 -1.44
CA LYS A 231 12.64 10.81 -0.23
C LYS A 231 12.39 9.31 -0.38
N ALA A 232 11.27 8.91 -0.97
CA ALA A 232 10.98 7.51 -1.28
C ALA A 232 12.02 6.91 -2.23
N SER A 233 12.38 7.63 -3.30
CA SER A 233 13.39 7.16 -4.27
C SER A 233 14.74 6.88 -3.64
N MET A 234 15.14 7.67 -2.63
CA MET A 234 16.41 7.48 -1.91
C MET A 234 16.43 6.21 -1.05
N ARG A 235 15.26 5.67 -0.67
CA ARG A 235 15.13 4.47 0.16
C ARG A 235 15.02 3.16 -0.64
N VAL A 236 14.72 3.26 -1.94
CA VAL A 236 14.58 2.09 -2.84
C VAL A 236 15.73 1.09 -2.72
N PRO A 237 17.03 1.51 -2.69
CA PRO A 237 18.12 0.56 -2.51
C PRO A 237 18.04 -0.21 -1.19
N GLY A 238 17.80 0.48 -0.07
CA GLY A 238 17.70 -0.14 1.26
C GLY A 238 16.50 -1.06 1.41
N HIS A 239 15.35 -0.68 0.86
CA HIS A 239 14.15 -1.52 0.81
C HIS A 239 14.38 -2.79 -0.01
N THR A 240 15.06 -2.67 -1.16
CA THR A 240 15.41 -3.80 -2.02
C THR A 240 16.41 -4.72 -1.31
N ASP A 241 17.51 -4.17 -0.79
CA ASP A 241 18.56 -4.94 -0.11
C ASP A 241 18.02 -5.76 1.06
N PHE A 242 17.08 -5.20 1.82
CA PHE A 242 16.49 -5.90 2.95
C PHE A 242 15.72 -7.16 2.54
N VAL A 243 14.89 -7.10 1.50
CA VAL A 243 14.11 -8.27 1.01
C VAL A 243 15.02 -9.30 0.33
N PHE A 244 16.11 -8.85 -0.27
CA PHE A 244 17.10 -9.71 -0.94
C PHE A 244 18.07 -10.44 0.00
N GLN A 245 18.05 -10.19 1.30
CA GLN A 245 18.98 -10.83 2.23
C GLN A 245 18.19 -11.68 3.24
N PRO A 246 18.08 -13.01 3.09
CA PRO A 246 18.73 -13.85 2.07
C PRO A 246 18.04 -13.81 0.70
N ASN A 247 18.73 -14.22 -0.38
CA ASN A 247 18.18 -14.33 -1.75
C ASN A 247 18.03 -15.80 -2.18
N ALA A 248 17.44 -16.63 -1.34
CA ALA A 248 17.37 -18.08 -1.57
C ALA A 248 16.37 -18.48 -2.67
N PHE A 249 15.49 -17.56 -3.11
CA PHE A 249 14.67 -17.74 -4.30
C PHE A 249 15.37 -17.37 -5.62
N GLY A 250 16.59 -16.80 -5.57
CA GLY A 250 17.39 -16.49 -6.75
C GLY A 250 16.85 -15.32 -7.57
N LEU A 251 16.30 -14.30 -6.90
CA LEU A 251 15.75 -13.10 -7.53
C LEU A 251 16.86 -12.25 -8.17
N ASP A 252 16.50 -11.42 -9.15
CA ASP A 252 17.42 -10.43 -9.73
C ASP A 252 17.26 -9.06 -9.05
N ARG A 253 18.27 -8.68 -8.26
CA ARG A 253 18.29 -7.43 -7.49
C ARG A 253 18.15 -6.19 -8.35
N ASN A 254 18.87 -6.15 -9.47
CA ASN A 254 18.88 -4.96 -10.32
C ASN A 254 17.54 -4.81 -11.03
N ARG A 255 16.93 -5.94 -11.43
CA ARG A 255 15.59 -5.95 -12.00
C ARG A 255 14.55 -5.45 -11.00
N MET A 256 14.52 -6.00 -9.77
CA MET A 256 13.55 -5.58 -8.75
C MET A 256 13.71 -4.10 -8.37
N MET A 257 14.96 -3.64 -8.26
CA MET A 257 15.24 -2.23 -8.01
C MET A 257 14.77 -1.33 -9.17
N ALA A 258 14.99 -1.75 -10.42
CA ALA A 258 14.52 -1.02 -11.60
C ALA A 258 12.99 -0.95 -11.64
N ILE A 259 12.30 -2.04 -11.30
CA ILE A 259 10.83 -2.09 -11.20
C ILE A 259 10.32 -1.08 -10.15
N ALA A 260 10.94 -1.02 -8.97
CA ALA A 260 10.57 -0.04 -7.94
C ALA A 260 10.68 1.42 -8.43
N TYR A 261 11.75 1.76 -9.16
CA TYR A 261 11.89 3.08 -9.78
C TYR A 261 10.87 3.32 -10.91
N GLN A 262 10.50 2.31 -11.68
CA GLN A 262 9.45 2.42 -12.71
C GLN A 262 8.09 2.72 -12.07
N HIS A 263 7.76 2.09 -10.95
CA HIS A 263 6.54 2.38 -10.20
C HIS A 263 6.53 3.83 -9.69
N LEU A 264 7.64 4.30 -9.11
CA LEU A 264 7.79 5.72 -8.69
C LEU A 264 7.56 6.69 -9.86
N GLU A 265 8.20 6.44 -11.00
CA GLU A 265 8.06 7.28 -12.19
C GLU A 265 6.64 7.24 -12.75
N GLN A 266 5.99 6.06 -12.73
CA GLN A 266 4.60 5.92 -13.15
C GLN A 266 3.66 6.74 -12.28
N ARG A 267 3.77 6.64 -10.95
CA ARG A 267 2.96 7.44 -10.02
C ARG A 267 3.19 8.94 -10.23
N SER A 268 4.43 9.37 -10.43
CA SER A 268 4.74 10.78 -10.75
C SER A 268 4.08 11.26 -12.05
N ARG A 269 4.05 10.43 -13.09
CA ARG A 269 3.34 10.73 -14.36
C ARG A 269 1.84 10.83 -14.18
N GLU A 270 1.24 9.93 -13.41
CA GLU A 270 -0.19 9.93 -13.13
C GLU A 270 -0.64 11.20 -12.39
N ILE A 271 0.22 11.76 -11.52
CA ILE A 271 -0.03 13.05 -10.85
C ILE A 271 0.20 14.24 -11.80
N GLY A 272 0.97 14.06 -12.89
CA GLY A 272 1.34 15.13 -13.83
C GLY A 272 2.58 15.93 -13.41
N LEU A 273 3.51 15.31 -12.68
CA LEU A 273 4.70 15.98 -12.13
C LEU A 273 6.00 15.76 -12.92
N SER A 274 5.97 14.88 -13.91
CA SER A 274 7.08 14.44 -14.77
C SER A 274 6.79 14.65 -16.24
#